data_AF-A0A0W0TP64-F1
#
_entry.id   AF-A0A0W0TP64-F1
#
_cell.length_a   1.000
_cell.length_b   1.000
_cell.length_c   1.000
_cell.angle_alpha   90.00
_cell.angle_beta   90.00
_cell.angle_gamma   90.00
#
_symmetry.space_group_name_H-M   'P 1'
#
loop_
_entity.id
_entity.type
_entity.pdbx_description
1 polymer ?
#
loop_
_entity_poly.entity_id
_entity_poly.type
_entity_poly.pdbx_seq_one_letter_code
_entity_poly.pdbx_strand_id
1 'polypeptide(L)'
;MAAAEALSQLRDIHLPSPIGWWPPAPGWWLLLCLLVLLPLMGIALWMQYRRRTATRRACLSALVACEEQFLSTGDAAMACRELSAIVRRMAKARFPEATVDGLVGEAWYDFLKEKGFESVHSDIRAALLEWPFMARAPMEAAPPFADVRAFITERRRTHV
;
A
#
# COMPACT_ATOMS: atom_id res chain seq x y z
N MET A 1 -62.85 -50.54 -43.69
CA MET A 1 -61.48 -50.78 -44.18
C MET A 1 -60.71 -49.50 -44.52
N ALA A 2 -61.34 -48.43 -45.05
CA ALA A 2 -60.66 -47.15 -45.36
C ALA A 2 -60.00 -46.43 -44.15
N ALA A 3 -60.54 -46.58 -42.93
CA ALA A 3 -59.97 -45.97 -41.74
C ALA A 3 -58.63 -46.59 -41.29
N ALA A 4 -58.38 -47.87 -41.62
CA ALA A 4 -57.12 -48.55 -41.31
C ALA A 4 -55.98 -48.09 -42.24
N GLU A 5 -56.31 -47.76 -43.49
CA GLU A 5 -55.39 -47.19 -44.47
C GLU A 5 -54.97 -45.77 -44.05
N ALA A 6 -55.91 -44.96 -43.54
CA ALA A 6 -55.64 -43.61 -43.04
C ALA A 6 -54.67 -43.58 -41.84
N LEU A 7 -54.71 -44.61 -40.98
CA LEU A 7 -53.77 -44.76 -39.86
C LEU A 7 -52.37 -45.21 -40.32
N SER A 8 -52.26 -45.94 -41.43
CA SER A 8 -50.97 -46.36 -41.99
C SER A 8 -50.17 -45.23 -42.67
N GLN A 9 -50.83 -44.10 -42.96
CA GLN A 9 -50.20 -42.90 -43.51
C GLN A 9 -49.70 -41.92 -42.44
N LEU A 10 -49.85 -42.24 -41.16
CA LEU A 10 -49.26 -41.44 -40.08
C LEU A 10 -47.74 -41.60 -40.11
N ARG A 11 -47.07 -40.62 -40.71
CA ARG A 11 -45.62 -40.54 -40.80
C ARG A 11 -45.05 -40.32 -39.39
N ASP A 12 -44.11 -41.17 -39.01
CA ASP A 12 -43.39 -41.10 -37.74
C ASP A 12 -42.83 -39.68 -37.52
N ILE A 13 -43.27 -39.00 -36.46
CA ILE A 13 -42.82 -37.66 -36.13
C ILE A 13 -41.38 -37.78 -35.65
N HIS A 14 -40.44 -37.38 -36.50
CA HIS A 14 -39.03 -37.31 -36.12
C HIS A 14 -38.88 -36.14 -35.14
N LEU A 15 -38.66 -36.43 -33.85
CA LEU A 15 -38.30 -35.39 -32.89
C LEU A 15 -36.95 -34.79 -33.30
N PRO A 16 -36.79 -33.44 -33.27
CA PRO A 16 -35.50 -32.84 -33.53
C PRO A 16 -34.51 -33.36 -32.49
N SER A 17 -33.31 -33.74 -32.95
CA SER A 17 -32.19 -34.11 -32.09
C SER A 17 -32.07 -33.09 -30.95
N PRO A 18 -31.93 -33.52 -29.68
CA PRO A 18 -31.87 -32.61 -28.55
C PRO A 18 -30.76 -31.60 -28.82
N ILE A 19 -31.11 -30.31 -28.67
CA ILE A 19 -30.20 -29.20 -28.89
C ILE A 19 -29.00 -29.42 -27.97
N GLY A 20 -27.86 -29.81 -28.53
CA GLY A 20 -26.62 -29.94 -27.79
C GLY A 20 -26.31 -28.59 -27.16
N TRP A 21 -26.23 -28.54 -25.84
CA TRP A 21 -25.96 -27.35 -25.01
C TRP A 21 -24.57 -26.73 -25.21
N TRP A 22 -23.98 -26.84 -26.41
CA TRP A 22 -22.57 -26.66 -26.68
C TRP A 22 -22.33 -25.78 -27.92
N PRO A 23 -21.39 -24.81 -27.89
CA PRO A 23 -20.63 -24.33 -26.75
C PRO A 23 -21.41 -23.22 -26.02
N PRO A 24 -21.17 -23.00 -24.71
CA PRO A 24 -21.64 -21.79 -24.06
C PRO A 24 -21.15 -20.59 -24.87
N ALA A 25 -22.08 -19.71 -25.23
CA ALA A 25 -21.76 -18.51 -26.01
C ALA A 25 -20.52 -17.84 -25.40
N PRO A 26 -19.55 -17.37 -26.20
CA PRO A 26 -18.25 -16.89 -25.72
C PRO A 26 -18.33 -15.81 -24.61
N GLY A 27 -19.48 -15.13 -24.47
CA GLY A 27 -19.79 -14.24 -23.35
C GLY A 27 -19.73 -14.88 -21.95
N TRP A 28 -19.92 -16.19 -21.81
CA TRP A 28 -19.77 -16.87 -20.51
C TRP A 28 -18.33 -16.92 -20.03
N TRP A 29 -17.38 -17.04 -20.96
CA TRP A 29 -15.96 -16.96 -20.62
C TRP A 29 -15.59 -15.56 -20.15
N LEU A 30 -16.13 -14.52 -20.79
CA LEU A 30 -15.97 -13.14 -20.31
C LEU A 30 -16.58 -12.96 -18.92
N LEU A 31 -17.76 -13.53 -18.67
CA LEU A 31 -18.42 -13.47 -17.36
C LEU A 31 -17.61 -14.18 -16.28
N LEU A 32 -17.06 -15.36 -16.59
CA LEU A 32 -16.17 -16.11 -15.69
C LEU A 32 -14.87 -15.34 -15.41
N CYS A 33 -14.24 -14.78 -16.44
CA CYS A 33 -13.06 -13.93 -16.29
C CYS A 33 -13.36 -12.73 -15.38
N LEU A 34 -14.49 -12.06 -15.60
CA LEU A 34 -14.90 -10.91 -14.79
C LEU A 34 -15.19 -11.32 -13.34
N LEU A 35 -15.85 -12.46 -13.13
CA LEU A 35 -16.15 -13.01 -11.81
C LEU A 35 -14.88 -13.32 -11.00
N VAL A 36 -13.78 -13.68 -11.66
CA VAL A 36 -12.49 -13.96 -11.02
C VAL A 36 -11.63 -12.70 -10.87
N LEU A 37 -11.57 -11.84 -11.90
CA LEU A 37 -10.73 -10.64 -11.89
C LEU A 37 -11.21 -9.57 -10.92
N LEU A 38 -12.52 -9.33 -10.81
CA LEU A 38 -13.08 -8.35 -9.89
C LEU A 38 -12.67 -8.57 -8.42
N PRO A 39 -12.87 -9.76 -7.83
CA PRO A 39 -12.47 -9.99 -6.44
C PRO A 39 -10.95 -9.97 -6.28
N LEU A 40 -10.16 -10.47 -7.25
CA LEU A 40 -8.70 -10.38 -7.20
C LEU A 40 -8.23 -8.92 -7.13
N MET A 41 -8.78 -8.07 -8.00
CA MET A 41 -8.48 -6.63 -8.03
C MET A 41 -8.93 -5.95 -6.73
N GLY A 42 -10.13 -6.27 -6.24
CA GLY A 42 -10.66 -5.75 -4.98
C GLY A 42 -9.80 -6.13 -3.78
N ILE A 43 -9.36 -7.38 -3.68
CA ILE A 43 -8.49 -7.87 -2.61
C ILE A 43 -7.13 -7.17 -2.69
N ALA A 44 -6.54 -7.05 -3.87
CA ALA A 44 -5.25 -6.37 -4.06
C ALA A 44 -5.31 -4.92 -3.59
N LEU A 45 -6.34 -4.18 -4.01
CA LEU A 45 -6.57 -2.78 -3.61
C LEU A 45 -6.83 -2.67 -2.09
N TRP A 46 -7.62 -3.58 -1.54
CA TRP A 46 -7.91 -3.61 -0.10
C TRP A 46 -6.67 -3.91 0.74
N MET A 47 -5.84 -4.87 0.32
CA MET A 47 -4.57 -5.17 0.96
C MET A 47 -3.63 -3.97 0.90
N GLN A 48 -3.55 -3.29 -0.25
CA GLN A 48 -2.72 -2.10 -0.39
C GLN A 48 -3.20 -0.96 0.53
N TYR A 49 -4.51 -0.74 0.59
CA TYR A 49 -5.12 0.25 1.49
C TYR A 49 -4.88 -0.07 2.97
N ARG A 50 -5.09 -1.34 3.36
CA ARG A 50 -4.89 -1.81 4.73
C ARG A 50 -3.44 -1.70 5.15
N ARG A 51 -2.49 -2.08 4.29
CA ARG A 51 -1.05 -1.95 4.54
C ARG A 51 -0.68 -0.49 4.80
N ARG A 52 -1.12 0.44 3.94
CA ARG A 52 -0.85 1.88 4.12
C ARG A 52 -1.40 2.42 5.45
N THR A 53 -2.61 2.02 5.82
CA THR A 53 -3.25 2.48 7.06
C THR A 53 -2.61 1.86 8.31
N ALA A 54 -2.27 0.57 8.25
CA ALA A 54 -1.60 -0.13 9.34
C ALA A 54 -0.19 0.42 9.58
N THR A 55 0.60 0.66 8.52
CA THR A 55 1.95 1.23 8.66
C THR A 55 1.92 2.62 9.28
N ARG A 56 0.95 3.48 8.91
CA ARG A 56 0.81 4.81 9.54
C ARG A 56 0.55 4.68 11.04
N ARG A 57 -0.36 3.80 11.45
CA ARG A 57 -0.66 3.56 12.88
C ARG A 57 0.57 3.03 13.62
N ALA A 58 1.28 2.07 13.03
CA ALA A 58 2.50 1.51 13.61
C ALA A 58 3.62 2.56 13.74
N CYS A 59 3.77 3.46 12.76
CA CYS A 59 4.76 4.54 12.82
C CYS A 59 4.39 5.58 13.89
N LEU A 60 3.11 5.94 14.04
CA LEU A 60 2.66 6.83 15.11
C LEU A 60 2.84 6.21 16.50
N SER A 61 2.52 4.93 16.68
CA SER A 61 2.75 4.26 17.97
C SER A 61 4.23 4.16 18.30
N ALA A 62 5.08 3.87 17.31
CA ALA A 62 6.53 3.86 17.49
C ALA A 62 7.07 5.26 17.84
N LEU A 63 6.54 6.32 17.23
CA LEU A 63 6.91 7.69 17.55
C LEU A 63 6.62 8.03 19.01
N VAL A 64 5.42 7.67 19.51
CA VAL A 64 5.04 7.91 20.91
C VAL A 64 5.95 7.13 21.86
N ALA A 65 6.21 5.84 21.57
CA ALA A 65 7.12 5.03 22.39
C ALA A 65 8.54 5.62 22.42
N CYS A 66 9.05 6.10 21.28
CA CYS A 66 10.35 6.74 21.19
C CYS A 66 10.41 8.05 22.00
N GLU A 67 9.33 8.84 21.99
CA GLU A 67 9.21 10.08 22.76
C GLU A 67 9.22 9.80 24.28
N GLU A 68 8.44 8.80 24.73
CA GLU A 68 8.43 8.35 26.13
C GLU A 68 9.80 7.81 26.58
N GLN A 69 10.46 7.04 25.72
CA GLN A 69 11.78 6.50 26.01
C GLN A 69 12.85 7.59 26.08
N PHE A 70 12.77 8.60 25.22
CA PHE A 70 13.66 9.78 25.29
C PHE A 70 13.44 10.56 26.59
N LEU A 71 12.20 10.74 27.03
CA LEU A 71 11.91 11.42 28.30
C LEU A 71 12.46 10.67 29.53
N SER A 72 12.56 9.33 29.48
CA SER A 72 13.09 8.54 30.60
C SER A 72 14.61 8.38 30.58
N THR A 73 15.21 8.26 29.40
CA THR A 73 16.65 7.97 29.24
C THR A 73 17.51 9.20 28.92
N GLY A 74 16.91 10.21 28.29
CA GLY A 74 17.64 11.36 27.73
C GLY A 74 18.57 11.00 26.56
N ASP A 75 18.50 9.79 26.00
CA ASP A 75 19.39 9.35 24.94
C ASP A 75 18.92 9.87 23.57
N ALA A 76 19.36 11.08 23.23
CA ALA A 76 19.07 11.72 21.94
C ALA A 76 19.60 10.91 20.73
N ALA A 77 20.72 10.18 20.88
CA ALA A 77 21.28 9.40 19.78
C ALA A 77 20.38 8.21 19.44
N MET A 78 19.89 7.50 20.45
CA MET A 78 18.92 6.43 20.28
C MET A 78 17.60 6.96 19.70
N ALA A 79 17.09 8.08 20.21
CA ALA A 79 15.87 8.69 19.67
C ALA A 79 16.01 9.05 18.18
N CYS A 80 17.12 9.65 17.77
CA CYS A 80 17.36 10.01 16.37
C CYS A 80 17.48 8.79 15.44
N ARG A 81 18.06 7.69 15.92
CA ARG A 81 18.08 6.40 15.20
C ARG A 81 16.67 5.87 14.95
N GLU A 82 15.84 5.85 16.00
CA GLU A 82 14.47 5.37 15.88
C GLU A 82 13.63 6.26 14.96
N LEU A 83 13.72 7.58 15.12
CA LEU A 83 13.06 8.55 14.25
C LEU A 83 13.44 8.34 12.78
N SER A 84 14.72 8.17 12.49
CA SER A 84 15.20 7.92 11.12
C SER A 84 14.64 6.61 10.55
N ALA A 85 14.57 5.56 11.36
CA ALA A 85 13.95 4.30 10.95
C ALA A 85 12.43 4.45 10.70
N ILE A 86 11.73 5.22 11.53
CA ILE A 86 10.29 5.50 11.37
C ILE A 86 10.02 6.26 10.07
N VAL A 87 10.77 7.33 9.80
CA VAL A 87 10.62 8.12 8.56
C VAL A 87 10.89 7.24 7.34
N ARG A 88 11.93 6.40 7.37
CA ARG A 88 12.26 5.50 6.25
C ARG A 88 11.17 4.46 5.99
N ARG A 89 10.62 3.83 7.04
CA ARG A 89 9.47 2.91 6.94
C ARG A 89 8.24 3.61 6.38
N MET A 90 7.96 4.83 6.83
CA MET A 90 6.83 5.62 6.37
C MET A 90 6.98 6.04 4.90
N ALA A 91 8.17 6.47 4.48
CA ALA A 91 8.46 6.81 3.09
C ALA A 91 8.29 5.61 2.16
N LYS A 92 8.81 4.42 2.54
CA LYS A 92 8.63 3.18 1.77
C LYS A 92 7.15 2.79 1.62
N ALA A 93 6.35 2.97 2.67
CA ALA A 93 4.92 2.70 2.61
C ALA A 93 4.12 3.76 1.82
N ARG A 94 4.58 5.02 1.82
CA ARG A 94 3.95 6.15 1.12
C ARG A 94 4.29 6.17 -0.37
N PHE A 95 5.53 5.82 -0.72
CA PHE A 95 6.10 5.89 -2.06
C PHE A 95 6.61 4.52 -2.53
N PRO A 96 5.73 3.54 -2.80
CA PRO A 96 6.14 2.20 -3.22
C PRO A 96 6.83 2.18 -4.59
N GLU A 97 6.53 3.18 -5.45
CA GLU A 97 7.14 3.33 -6.79
C GLU A 97 8.52 3.98 -6.75
N ALA A 98 8.89 4.60 -5.62
CA ALA A 98 10.19 5.23 -5.47
C ALA A 98 11.20 4.22 -4.91
N THR A 99 12.43 4.22 -5.46
CA THR A 99 13.52 3.33 -5.05
C THR A 99 14.15 3.75 -3.71
N VAL A 100 13.33 3.82 -2.65
CA VAL A 100 13.73 4.30 -1.31
C VAL A 100 14.87 3.48 -0.71
N ASP A 101 14.96 2.19 -1.03
CA ASP A 101 15.96 1.27 -0.47
C ASP A 101 17.40 1.64 -0.87
N GLY A 102 17.61 2.32 -2.01
CA GLY A 102 18.93 2.76 -2.48
C GLY A 102 19.33 4.17 -2.03
N LEU A 103 18.42 4.95 -1.42
CA LEU A 103 18.70 6.33 -1.06
C LEU A 103 19.47 6.41 0.27
N VAL A 104 20.60 7.10 0.26
CA VAL A 104 21.48 7.34 1.41
C VAL A 104 22.06 8.75 1.34
N GLY A 105 22.41 9.31 2.50
CA GLY A 105 23.01 10.64 2.59
C GLY A 105 22.13 11.72 1.97
N GLU A 106 22.73 12.60 1.17
CA GLU A 106 22.02 13.72 0.51
C GLU A 106 20.86 13.26 -0.36
N ALA A 107 21.03 12.18 -1.12
CA ALA A 107 19.97 11.68 -2.00
C ALA A 107 18.69 11.30 -1.24
N TRP A 108 18.83 10.87 0.02
CA TRP A 108 17.69 10.62 0.89
C TRP A 108 17.04 11.91 1.39
N TYR A 109 17.84 12.91 1.76
CA TYR A 109 17.32 14.19 2.23
C TYR A 109 16.62 14.99 1.13
N ASP A 110 17.21 15.02 -0.07
CA ASP A 110 16.62 15.66 -1.25
C ASP A 110 15.28 15.00 -1.62
N PHE A 111 15.22 13.68 -1.57
CA PHE A 111 13.97 12.95 -1.76
C PHE A 111 12.91 13.34 -0.72
N LEU A 112 13.28 13.46 0.55
CA LEU A 112 12.34 13.88 1.60
C LEU A 112 11.81 15.29 1.34
N LYS A 113 12.68 16.25 0.96
CA LYS A 113 12.28 17.62 0.60
C LYS A 113 11.33 17.63 -0.59
N GLU A 114 11.66 16.89 -1.65
CA GLU A 114 10.79 16.76 -2.83
C GLU A 114 9.41 16.21 -2.46
N LYS A 115 9.35 15.32 -1.47
CA LYS A 115 8.10 14.71 -0.99
C LYS A 115 7.38 15.50 0.11
N GLY A 116 7.77 16.75 0.34
CA GLY A 116 7.09 17.66 1.25
C GLY A 116 7.45 17.45 2.72
N PHE A 117 8.63 16.89 3.01
CA PHE A 117 9.19 16.96 4.35
C PHE A 117 9.63 18.41 4.61
N GLU A 118 8.75 19.18 5.23
CA GLU A 118 9.01 20.55 5.66
C GLU A 118 9.57 20.49 7.08
N SER A 119 10.77 21.01 7.28
CA SER A 119 11.44 21.00 8.57
C SER A 119 11.42 22.37 9.20
N VAL A 120 10.92 22.44 10.42
CA VAL A 120 10.98 23.66 11.24
C VAL A 120 12.37 23.83 11.86
N HIS A 121 13.10 22.73 12.09
CA HIS A 121 14.47 22.76 12.60
C HIS A 121 15.51 22.94 11.49
N SER A 122 16.47 23.86 11.70
CA SER A 122 17.63 24.08 10.82
C SER A 122 18.51 22.84 10.68
N ASP A 123 18.58 22.03 11.73
CA ASP A 123 19.56 20.93 11.85
C ASP A 123 18.95 19.56 11.56
N ILE A 124 17.74 19.51 10.99
CA ILE A 124 17.07 18.23 10.71
C ILE A 124 17.90 17.33 9.78
N ARG A 125 18.69 17.95 8.90
CA ARG A 125 19.61 17.25 8.00
C ARG A 125 20.60 16.45 8.82
N ALA A 126 21.25 17.08 9.79
CA ALA A 126 22.17 16.41 10.70
C ALA A 126 21.44 15.36 11.55
N ALA A 127 20.22 15.68 12.02
CA ALA A 127 19.41 14.77 12.84
C ALA A 127 19.01 13.47 12.15
N LEU A 128 18.75 13.50 10.85
CA LEU A 128 18.28 12.34 10.08
C LEU A 128 19.40 11.64 9.29
N LEU A 129 20.49 12.34 8.95
CA LEU A 129 21.60 11.78 8.17
C LEU A 129 22.82 11.42 9.00
N GLU A 130 23.16 12.23 9.99
CA GLU A 130 24.45 12.15 10.67
C GLU A 130 24.30 11.54 12.06
N TRP A 131 23.36 12.05 12.86
CA TRP A 131 23.14 11.64 14.26
C TRP A 131 22.74 10.16 14.45
N PRO A 132 22.01 9.49 13.54
CA PRO A 132 21.71 8.07 13.69
C PRO A 132 22.96 7.18 13.71
N PHE A 133 24.04 7.63 13.08
CA PHE A 133 25.30 6.90 12.99
C PHE A 133 26.35 7.40 14.01
N MET A 134 26.05 8.45 14.77
CA MET A 134 26.91 8.94 15.83
C MET A 134 26.71 8.14 17.13
N ALA A 135 27.81 7.81 17.81
CA ALA A 135 27.77 7.12 19.10
C ALA A 135 27.13 7.99 20.22
N ARG A 136 27.18 9.32 20.08
CA ARG A 136 26.56 10.29 20.97
C ARG A 136 26.12 11.51 20.16
N ALA A 137 24.85 11.88 20.27
CA ALA A 137 24.32 13.09 19.64
C ALA A 137 24.86 14.35 20.38
N PRO A 138 24.93 15.51 19.71
CA PRO A 138 25.28 16.77 20.36
C PRO A 138 24.38 17.02 21.57
N MET A 139 24.92 17.53 22.68
CA MET A 139 24.15 17.71 23.93
C MET A 139 23.00 18.72 23.79
N GLU A 140 23.03 19.56 22.75
CA GLU A 140 22.03 20.57 22.41
C GLU A 140 21.06 20.10 21.30
N ALA A 141 21.27 18.90 20.76
CA ALA A 141 20.45 18.35 19.69
C ALA A 141 19.12 17.81 20.23
N ALA A 142 18.07 18.64 20.15
CA ALA A 142 16.70 18.17 20.38
C ALA A 142 16.26 17.24 19.23
N PRO A 143 15.73 16.04 19.51
CA PRO A 143 15.24 15.16 18.45
C PRO A 143 14.02 15.79 17.76
N PRO A 144 13.92 15.74 16.42
CA PRO A 144 12.87 16.45 15.66
C PRO A 144 11.52 15.71 15.68
N PHE A 145 10.97 15.42 16.87
CA PHE A 145 9.71 14.69 17.02
C PHE A 145 8.54 15.39 16.31
N ALA A 146 8.47 16.72 16.38
CA ALA A 146 7.40 17.52 15.77
C ALA A 146 7.40 17.40 14.24
N ASP A 147 8.56 17.49 13.60
CA ASP A 147 8.71 17.41 12.14
C ASP A 147 8.36 16.00 11.63
N VAL A 148 8.84 14.96 12.34
CA VAL A 148 8.50 13.57 12.00
C VAL A 148 7.01 13.30 12.20
N ARG A 149 6.42 13.83 13.27
CA ARG A 149 4.96 13.76 13.50
C ARG A 149 4.21 14.44 12.36
N ALA A 150 4.60 15.65 11.97
CA ALA A 150 3.99 16.39 10.87
C ALA A 150 4.04 15.56 9.58
N PHE A 151 5.20 15.01 9.23
CA PHE A 151 5.38 14.17 8.04
C PHE A 151 4.49 12.90 8.03
N ILE A 152 4.34 12.22 9.17
CA ILE A 152 3.44 11.06 9.29
C ILE A 152 1.97 11.47 9.18
N THR A 153 1.64 12.65 9.69
CA THR A 153 0.26 13.15 9.77
C THR A 153 -0.20 13.72 8.44
N GLU A 154 0.69 14.40 7.70
CA GLU A 154 0.44 15.06 6.42
C GLU A 154 -0.16 14.07 5.40
N ARG A 155 -1.41 14.32 5.02
CA ARG A 155 -2.18 13.49 4.09
C ARG A 155 -2.12 14.12 2.70
N ARG A 156 -1.07 13.76 1.92
CA ARG A 156 -0.91 14.11 0.50
C ARG A 156 -1.10 15.61 0.20
N ARG A 157 -0.07 16.42 0.41
CA ARG A 157 0.20 17.51 -0.53
C ARG A 157 0.98 16.92 -1.70
N THR A 158 0.26 16.29 -2.63
CA THR A 158 0.78 16.14 -3.99
C THR A 158 0.83 17.55 -4.56
N HIS A 159 1.99 18.20 -4.51
CA HIS A 159 2.31 19.24 -5.48
C HIS A 159 2.41 18.51 -6.82
N VAL A 160 1.32 18.61 -7.60
CA VAL A 160 1.36 18.42 -9.04
C VAL A 160 1.97 19.68 -9.64
#